data_AF-A0A365U8F6-F1
#
_entry.id   AF-A0A365U8F6-F1
#
_cell.length_a   1.000
_cell.length_b   1.000
_cell.length_c   1.000
_cell.angle_alpha   90.00
_cell.angle_beta   90.00
_cell.angle_gamma   90.00
#
_symmetry.space_group_name_H-M   'P 1'
#
loop_
_entity.id
_entity.type
_entity.pdbx_description
1 polymer ?
#
loop_
_entity_poly.entity_id
_entity_poly.type
_entity_poly.pdbx_seq_one_letter_code
_entity_poly.pdbx_strand_id
1 'polypeptide(L)'
;MPGLAVLGVAACAAAPAPSPETRLRLAAQGFEVAGSGLEIGFGRAPEGAEAAVSRLLGRAPSDRIVRGDCTAVRWAGGLEMRFRDRAFVGWHATPGKLALRTAAGVAPGGPRLPLPDGMRARAAPDGRIAALTAGADCV
;
A
#
# COMPACT_ATOMS: atom_id res chain seq x y z
N MET A 1 10.37 51.32 -34.30
CA MET A 1 11.22 50.41 -33.50
C MET A 1 11.56 51.16 -32.22
N PRO A 2 10.96 50.79 -31.07
CA PRO A 2 11.63 49.81 -30.23
C PRO A 2 10.68 48.77 -29.60
N GLY A 3 11.22 47.56 -29.45
CA GLY A 3 10.54 46.39 -28.89
C GLY A 3 10.51 46.40 -27.37
N LEU A 4 9.42 45.88 -26.82
CA LEU A 4 9.24 45.67 -25.39
C LEU A 4 9.46 44.18 -25.08
N ALA A 5 10.41 43.96 -24.16
CA ALA A 5 10.91 42.67 -23.74
C ALA A 5 9.84 41.79 -23.06
N VAL A 6 9.78 40.52 -23.48
CA VAL A 6 8.97 39.49 -22.83
C VAL A 6 9.77 38.88 -21.68
N LEU A 7 9.37 39.20 -20.44
CA LEU A 7 9.87 38.54 -19.22
C LEU A 7 9.24 37.15 -19.09
N GLY A 8 9.97 36.11 -19.49
CA GLY A 8 9.61 34.72 -19.26
C GLY A 8 9.91 34.29 -17.83
N VAL A 9 8.87 34.12 -17.00
CA VAL A 9 9.00 33.55 -15.66
C VAL A 9 9.08 32.03 -15.79
N ALA A 10 10.29 31.48 -15.74
CA ALA A 10 10.52 30.04 -15.60
C ALA A 10 10.13 29.62 -14.16
N ALA A 11 8.90 29.15 -13.99
CA ALA A 11 8.45 28.53 -12.76
C ALA A 11 9.13 27.16 -12.60
N CYS A 12 10.28 27.14 -11.93
CA CYS A 12 10.89 25.91 -11.44
C CYS A 12 9.97 25.35 -10.34
N ALA A 13 9.07 24.45 -10.71
CA ALA A 13 8.29 23.69 -9.74
C ALA A 13 9.24 22.79 -8.94
N ALA A 14 9.39 23.06 -7.65
CA ALA A 14 10.15 22.20 -6.75
C ALA A 14 9.55 20.79 -6.78
N ALA A 15 10.36 19.80 -7.17
CA ALA A 15 9.94 18.41 -7.15
C ALA A 15 9.54 18.02 -5.72
N PRO A 16 8.39 17.34 -5.52
CA PRO A 16 7.99 16.88 -4.20
C PRO A 16 9.07 15.96 -3.62
N ALA A 17 9.42 16.19 -2.35
CA ALA A 17 10.42 15.40 -1.65
C ALA A 17 10.04 13.90 -1.70
N PRO A 18 11.00 12.99 -1.89
CA PRO A 18 10.72 11.55 -1.88
C PRO A 18 10.13 11.17 -0.52
N SER A 19 8.91 10.63 -0.53
CA SER A 19 8.28 10.09 0.68
C SER A 19 9.21 9.03 1.29
N PRO A 20 9.43 9.03 2.61
CA PRO A 20 10.27 8.01 3.24
C PRO A 20 9.74 6.63 2.88
N GLU A 21 10.61 5.82 2.28
CA GLU A 21 10.23 4.49 1.84
C GLU A 21 9.86 3.63 3.04
N THR A 22 8.67 3.04 3.02
CA THR A 22 8.29 2.11 4.08
C THR A 22 9.07 0.80 3.95
N ARG A 23 9.45 0.24 5.11
CA ARG A 23 10.03 -1.11 5.20
C ARG A 23 8.98 -2.21 5.03
N LEU A 24 7.70 -1.88 5.03
CA LEU A 24 6.63 -2.84 4.78
C LEU A 24 6.57 -3.19 3.28
N ARG A 25 6.67 -4.48 2.95
CA ARG A 25 6.54 -4.99 1.60
C ARG A 25 5.29 -5.86 1.48
N LEU A 26 4.58 -5.70 0.37
CA LEU A 26 3.40 -6.50 0.04
C LEU A 26 3.86 -7.91 -0.37
N ALA A 27 3.34 -8.94 0.28
CA ALA A 27 3.70 -10.34 0.05
C ALA A 27 2.45 -11.23 -0.09
N ALA A 28 2.57 -12.33 -0.82
CA ALA A 28 1.42 -13.20 -1.12
C ALA A 28 0.80 -13.84 0.13
N GLN A 29 1.61 -14.04 1.17
CA GLN A 29 1.22 -14.64 2.44
C GLN A 29 1.07 -13.61 3.58
N GLY A 30 1.10 -12.30 3.27
CA GLY A 30 1.02 -11.24 4.28
C GLY A 30 1.91 -10.06 3.94
N PHE A 31 2.80 -9.69 4.86
CA PHE A 31 3.78 -8.63 4.63
C PHE A 31 5.19 -9.06 5.01
N GLU A 32 6.16 -8.67 4.19
CA GLU A 32 7.57 -8.81 4.49
C GLU A 32 8.13 -7.51 5.10
N VAL A 33 9.13 -7.65 5.96
CA VAL A 33 9.87 -6.52 6.52
C VAL A 33 11.22 -6.41 5.81
N ALA A 34 11.35 -5.39 4.96
CA ALA A 34 12.51 -5.17 4.10
C ALA A 34 13.83 -5.19 4.90
N GLY A 35 14.78 -5.99 4.44
CA GLY A 35 16.13 -6.10 5.01
C GLY A 35 16.24 -6.91 6.30
N SER A 36 15.18 -7.62 6.72
CA SER A 36 15.20 -8.39 7.97
C SER A 36 14.88 -9.88 7.84
N GLY A 37 14.32 -10.32 6.72
CA GLY A 37 13.81 -11.69 6.56
C GLY A 37 12.59 -12.02 7.43
N LEU A 38 12.02 -11.04 8.15
CA LEU A 38 10.85 -11.22 9.00
C LEU A 38 9.54 -11.03 8.22
N GLU A 39 8.49 -11.72 8.67
CA GLU A 39 7.17 -11.68 8.05
C GLU A 39 6.03 -11.46 9.07
N ILE A 40 5.07 -10.64 8.66
CA ILE A 40 3.73 -10.53 9.26
C ILE A 40 2.79 -11.35 8.37
N GLY A 41 2.82 -12.66 8.59
CA GLY A 41 2.07 -13.62 7.78
C GLY A 41 0.60 -13.77 8.18
N PHE A 42 -0.19 -14.33 7.26
CA PHE A 42 -1.56 -14.77 7.51
C PHE A 42 -1.63 -15.77 8.68
N GLY A 43 -2.78 -15.81 9.37
CA GLY A 43 -2.98 -16.60 10.59
C GLY A 43 -2.55 -15.89 11.88
N ARG A 44 -1.79 -14.78 11.81
CA ARG A 44 -1.41 -14.02 13.00
C ARG A 44 -2.61 -13.36 13.68
N ALA A 45 -2.54 -13.25 15.01
CA ALA A 45 -3.53 -12.55 15.83
C ALA A 45 -3.64 -11.06 15.43
N PRO A 46 -4.85 -10.47 15.45
CA PRO A 46 -5.10 -9.11 14.99
C PRO A 46 -4.25 -8.07 15.68
N GLU A 47 -4.18 -8.10 17.01
CA GLU A 47 -3.52 -7.10 17.83
C GLU A 47 -2.02 -7.05 17.50
N GLY A 48 -1.39 -8.22 17.37
CA GLY A 48 0.03 -8.32 17.04
C GLY A 48 0.35 -7.89 15.61
N ALA A 49 -0.48 -8.31 14.65
CA ALA A 49 -0.28 -7.96 13.24
C ALA A 49 -0.47 -6.46 12.99
N GLU A 50 -1.52 -5.87 13.56
CA GLU A 50 -1.83 -4.44 13.47
C GLU A 50 -0.75 -3.58 14.13
N ALA A 51 -0.29 -3.96 15.33
CA ALA A 51 0.77 -3.24 16.03
C ALA A 51 2.09 -3.25 15.22
N ALA A 52 2.44 -4.39 14.63
CA ALA A 52 3.63 -4.53 13.80
C ALA A 52 3.53 -3.66 12.53
N VAL A 53 2.40 -3.70 11.82
CA VAL A 53 2.17 -2.86 10.63
C VAL A 53 2.19 -1.37 11.00
N SER A 54 1.51 -0.97 12.07
CA SER A 54 1.48 0.42 12.51
C SER A 54 2.86 0.96 12.86
N ARG A 55 3.71 0.14 13.49
CA ARG A 55 5.10 0.49 13.77
C ARG A 55 5.93 0.66 12.49
N LEU A 56 5.74 -0.20 11.49
CA LEU A 56 6.46 -0.12 10.22
C LEU A 56 6.02 1.06 9.35
N LEU A 57 4.74 1.44 9.45
CA LEU A 57 4.19 2.60 8.76
C LEU A 57 4.43 3.92 9.54
N GLY A 58 4.80 3.84 10.82
CA GLY A 58 4.94 4.99 11.71
C GLY A 58 3.61 5.70 12.00
N ARG A 59 2.48 4.98 11.91
CA ARG A 59 1.14 5.54 12.14
C ARG A 59 0.13 4.48 12.54
N ALA A 60 -0.84 4.89 13.35
CA ALA A 60 -2.01 4.08 13.69
C ALA A 60 -2.97 3.92 12.50
N PRO A 61 -3.87 2.92 12.54
CA PRO A 61 -4.97 2.83 11.59
C PRO A 61 -5.86 4.07 11.68
N SER A 62 -6.46 4.45 10.55
CA SER A 62 -7.39 5.55 10.43
C SER A 62 -8.86 5.12 10.54
N ASP A 63 -9.16 3.85 10.28
CA ASP A 63 -10.53 3.35 10.24
C ASP A 63 -10.58 1.85 10.54
N ARG A 64 -11.70 1.39 11.12
CA ARG A 64 -11.98 -0.01 11.43
C ARG A 64 -13.44 -0.30 11.11
N ILE A 65 -13.67 -1.31 10.28
CA ILE A 65 -15.01 -1.73 9.87
C ILE A 65 -15.21 -3.19 10.28
N VAL A 66 -16.27 -3.48 11.02
CA VAL A 66 -16.64 -4.83 11.42
C VAL A 66 -17.91 -5.25 10.68
N ARG A 67 -17.87 -6.41 10.02
CA ARG A 67 -19.01 -7.03 9.32
C ARG A 67 -19.05 -8.52 9.64
N GLY A 68 -19.94 -8.92 10.55
CA GLY A 68 -20.02 -10.30 10.99
C GLY A 68 -18.71 -10.76 11.62
N ASP A 69 -18.16 -11.86 11.10
CA ASP A 69 -16.88 -12.45 11.51
C ASP A 69 -15.66 -11.73 10.91
N CYS A 70 -15.85 -10.85 9.94
CA CYS A 70 -14.76 -10.08 9.36
C CYS A 70 -14.58 -8.70 10.01
N THR A 71 -13.32 -8.35 10.26
CA THR A 71 -12.87 -6.99 10.56
C THR A 71 -11.87 -6.50 9.52
N ALA A 72 -12.13 -5.34 8.92
CA ALA A 72 -11.19 -4.60 8.09
C ALA A 72 -10.58 -3.43 8.87
N VAL A 73 -9.25 -3.33 8.87
CA VAL A 73 -8.49 -2.26 9.52
C VAL A 73 -7.72 -1.50 8.45
N ARG A 74 -7.85 -0.17 8.42
CA ARG A 74 -7.36 0.66 7.32
C ARG A 74 -6.36 1.69 7.80
N TRP A 75 -5.35 1.95 6.99
CA TRP A 75 -4.41 3.05 7.17
C TRP A 75 -4.62 4.10 6.09
N ALA A 76 -4.65 5.35 6.53
CA ALA A 76 -4.66 6.50 5.64
C ALA A 76 -3.45 6.43 4.69
N GLY A 77 -3.74 6.45 3.38
CA GLY A 77 -2.74 6.31 2.33
C GLY A 77 -2.76 4.97 1.61
N GLY A 78 -3.79 4.15 1.83
CA GLY A 78 -4.22 3.12 0.87
C GLY A 78 -3.97 1.68 1.28
N LEU A 79 -3.73 1.37 2.57
CA LEU A 79 -3.62 -0.01 3.04
C LEU A 79 -4.87 -0.42 3.83
N GLU A 80 -5.37 -1.62 3.57
CA GLU A 80 -6.39 -2.32 4.34
C GLU A 80 -5.86 -3.72 4.71
N MET A 81 -5.93 -4.07 5.99
CA MET A 81 -5.78 -5.43 6.49
C MET A 81 -7.14 -6.02 6.81
N ARG A 82 -7.29 -7.33 6.64
CA ARG A 82 -8.52 -8.05 6.89
C ARG A 82 -8.28 -9.19 7.85
N PHE A 83 -9.20 -9.31 8.79
CA PHE A 83 -9.18 -10.33 9.82
C PHE A 83 -10.50 -11.08 9.79
N ARG A 84 -10.44 -12.40 9.94
CA ARG A 84 -11.61 -13.28 10.13
C ARG A 84 -11.28 -14.26 11.25
N ASP A 85 -12.25 -14.54 12.13
CA ASP A 85 -12.08 -15.45 13.27
C ASP A 85 -10.84 -15.15 14.13
N ARG A 86 -10.52 -13.86 14.30
CA ARG A 86 -9.32 -13.37 15.00
C ARG A 86 -8.00 -13.88 14.38
N ALA A 87 -7.96 -13.99 13.06
CA ALA A 87 -6.74 -14.26 12.29
C ALA A 87 -6.61 -13.24 11.15
N PHE A 88 -5.39 -12.78 10.89
CA PHE A 88 -5.07 -12.00 9.69
C PHE A 88 -5.21 -12.90 8.45
N VAL A 89 -6.09 -12.57 7.52
CA VAL A 89 -6.42 -13.45 6.38
C VAL A 89 -6.13 -12.84 5.01
N GLY A 90 -5.88 -11.54 4.94
CA GLY A 90 -5.66 -10.88 3.66
C GLY A 90 -5.43 -9.39 3.78
N TRP A 91 -4.95 -8.79 2.71
CA TRP A 91 -4.74 -7.35 2.62
C TRP A 91 -5.15 -6.83 1.25
N HIS A 92 -5.44 -5.54 1.20
CA HIS A 92 -5.76 -4.81 -0.01
C HIS A 92 -5.04 -3.45 0.01
N ALA A 93 -4.39 -3.11 -1.09
CA ALA A 93 -3.60 -1.91 -1.24
C ALA A 93 -4.04 -1.12 -2.48
N THR A 94 -4.29 0.17 -2.34
CA THR A 94 -4.65 1.10 -3.41
C THR A 94 -3.60 2.21 -3.53
N PRO A 95 -3.54 2.92 -4.67
CA PRO A 95 -2.72 4.12 -4.79
C PRO A 95 -3.00 5.09 -3.64
N GLY A 96 -1.95 5.69 -3.07
CA GLY A 96 -2.09 6.60 -1.96
C GLY A 96 -0.74 7.13 -1.46
N LYS A 97 -0.75 7.70 -0.25
CA LYS A 97 0.44 8.30 0.36
C LYS A 97 1.45 7.28 0.90
N LEU A 98 1.05 6.02 1.08
CA LEU A 98 1.95 4.96 1.52
C LEU A 98 2.72 4.42 0.31
N ALA A 99 4.05 4.46 0.36
CA ALA A 99 4.94 3.92 -0.68
C ALA A 99 5.02 2.38 -0.64
N LEU A 100 3.86 1.72 -0.73
CA LEU A 100 3.73 0.25 -0.67
C LEU A 100 4.18 -0.39 -1.98
N ARG A 101 4.98 -1.45 -1.88
CA ARG A 101 5.42 -2.25 -3.02
C ARG A 101 5.76 -3.67 -2.62
N THR A 102 5.74 -4.59 -3.58
CA THR A 102 6.27 -5.94 -3.41
C THR A 102 7.81 -5.93 -3.45
N ALA A 103 8.45 -7.04 -3.10
CA ALA A 103 9.90 -7.22 -3.29
C ALA A 103 10.32 -7.07 -4.76
N ALA A 104 9.46 -7.47 -5.70
CA ALA A 104 9.65 -7.31 -7.15
C ALA A 104 9.38 -5.88 -7.67
N GLY A 105 9.06 -4.92 -6.78
CA GLY A 105 8.83 -3.52 -7.15
C GLY A 105 7.42 -3.20 -7.67
N VAL A 106 6.49 -4.16 -7.62
CA VAL A 106 5.10 -3.93 -8.04
C VAL A 106 4.39 -3.08 -7.00
N ALA A 107 3.77 -1.97 -7.42
CA ALA A 107 3.13 -1.01 -6.52
C ALA A 107 1.74 -0.61 -7.02
N PRO A 108 0.77 -0.31 -6.13
CA PRO A 108 -0.47 0.33 -6.51
C PRO A 108 -0.18 1.70 -7.16
N GLY A 109 -0.80 1.97 -8.30
CA GLY A 109 -0.59 3.17 -9.11
C GLY A 109 0.61 3.07 -10.05
N GLY A 110 1.39 1.99 -9.95
CA GLY A 110 2.50 1.70 -10.84
C GLY A 110 2.05 1.11 -12.19
N PRO A 111 3.02 0.89 -13.11
CA PRO A 111 2.77 0.16 -14.34
C PRO A 111 2.39 -1.29 -14.03
N ARG A 112 1.71 -1.93 -14.99
CA ARG A 112 1.40 -3.35 -14.90
C ARG A 112 2.68 -4.17 -15.07
N LEU A 113 3.10 -4.83 -14.00
CA LEU A 113 4.26 -5.71 -13.96
C LEU A 113 3.81 -7.14 -13.63
N PRO A 114 4.63 -8.17 -13.93
CA PRO A 114 4.39 -9.52 -13.47
C PRO A 114 4.18 -9.56 -11.95
N LEU A 115 3.08 -10.18 -11.52
CA LEU A 115 2.74 -10.29 -10.11
C LEU A 115 3.27 -11.60 -9.54
N PRO A 116 3.75 -11.60 -8.29
CA PRO A 116 4.01 -12.84 -7.56
C PRO A 116 2.74 -13.70 -7.46
N ASP A 117 2.93 -15.02 -7.46
CA ASP A 117 1.84 -15.98 -7.27
C ASP A 117 1.08 -15.70 -5.96
N GLY A 118 -0.24 -15.87 -5.97
CA GLY A 118 -1.11 -15.60 -4.83
C GLY A 118 -1.50 -14.13 -4.64
N MET A 119 -0.95 -13.20 -5.43
CA MET A 119 -1.43 -11.83 -5.52
C MET A 119 -2.38 -11.62 -6.70
N ARG A 120 -3.33 -10.71 -6.51
CA ARG A 120 -4.26 -10.25 -7.55
C ARG A 120 -4.08 -8.75 -7.74
N ALA A 121 -4.15 -8.29 -8.98
CA ALA A 121 -4.21 -6.87 -9.29
C ALA A 121 -5.51 -6.52 -10.00
N ARG A 122 -6.08 -5.38 -9.64
CA ARG A 122 -7.13 -4.73 -10.42
C ARG A 122 -6.51 -3.66 -11.31
N ALA A 123 -6.80 -3.69 -12.61
CA ALA A 123 -6.36 -2.66 -13.53
C ALA A 123 -7.27 -1.42 -13.45
N ALA A 124 -6.68 -0.24 -13.59
CA ALA A 124 -7.38 1.02 -13.83
C ALA A 124 -7.63 1.20 -15.34
N PRO A 125 -8.56 2.10 -15.74
CA PRO A 125 -8.81 2.39 -17.16
C PRO A 125 -7.58 2.88 -17.93
N ASP A 126 -6.62 3.51 -17.25
CA ASP A 126 -5.35 3.99 -17.81
C ASP A 126 -4.27 2.88 -17.92
N GLY A 127 -4.62 1.63 -17.62
CA GLY A 127 -3.72 0.48 -17.66
C GLY A 127 -2.81 0.32 -16.42
N ARG A 128 -2.86 1.25 -15.46
CA ARG A 128 -2.09 1.14 -14.20
C ARG A 128 -2.75 0.18 -13.21
N ILE A 129 -2.02 -0.16 -12.16
CA ILE A 129 -2.54 -1.00 -11.07
C ILE A 129 -3.44 -0.15 -10.16
N ALA A 130 -4.76 -0.33 -10.24
CA ALA A 130 -5.73 0.36 -9.37
C ALA A 130 -5.76 -0.19 -7.94
N ALA A 131 -5.45 -1.48 -7.77
CA ALA A 131 -5.34 -2.12 -6.48
C ALA A 131 -4.49 -3.40 -6.56
N LEU A 132 -3.87 -3.75 -5.46
CA LEU A 132 -3.24 -5.05 -5.20
C LEU A 132 -3.94 -5.72 -4.03
N THR A 133 -4.10 -7.03 -4.10
CA THR A 133 -4.76 -7.84 -3.06
C THR A 133 -4.03 -9.16 -2.89
N ALA A 134 -3.94 -9.66 -1.67
CA ALA A 134 -3.61 -11.06 -1.40
C ALA A 134 -4.45 -11.62 -0.25
N GLY A 135 -4.58 -12.94 -0.21
CA GLY A 135 -5.39 -13.65 0.78
C GLY A 135 -6.89 -13.56 0.53
N ALA A 136 -7.66 -13.77 1.61
CA ALA A 136 -9.11 -13.80 1.61
C ALA A 136 -9.72 -12.40 1.58
N ASP A 137 -10.87 -12.30 0.91
CA ASP A 137 -11.68 -11.09 0.87
C ASP A 137 -12.77 -11.13 1.96
N CYS A 138 -13.19 -9.95 2.38
CA CYS A 138 -14.35 -9.75 3.25
C CYS A 138 -15.50 -9.22 2.41
N VAL A 139 -16.12 -10.12 1.66
CA VAL A 139 -17.32 -9.87 0.84
C VAL A 139 -18.37 -10.90 1.22
#